data_AF-A0A4Y2USE7-F1
#
_entry.id   AF-A0A4Y2USE7-F1
#
_cell.length_a   1.000
_cell.length_b   1.000
_cell.length_c   1.000
_cell.angle_alpha   90.00
_cell.angle_beta   90.00
_cell.angle_gamma   90.00
#
_symmetry.space_group_name_H-M   'P 1'
#
loop_
_entity.id
_entity.type
_entity.pdbx_description
1 polymer ?
#
loop_
_entity_poly.entity_id
_entity_poly.type
_entity_poly.pdbx_seq_one_letter_code
_entity_poly.pdbx_strand_id
1 'polypeptide(L)'
;GGLNNAKYRCSLPETAIAKKPKTPRQVLLRIYGPLQEDLNDIVREVATFLLLAERKLGPKLYGVFPNGRLEEFIPSRTLLSKDYKVMYPAIAREMAKFHSLDVPVRKIPDLWTAVMRKPVNDCAEAECNRLPGRLSKLQLAVGINEGEFT
;
A
#
# COMPACT_ATOMS: atom_id res chain seq x y z
N GLY A 1 13.05 -4.42 4.00
CA GLY A 1 11.85 -3.56 4.04
C GLY A 1 11.70 -2.84 2.72
N GLY A 2 10.55 -2.22 2.44
CA GLY A 2 10.37 -1.32 1.29
C GLY A 2 10.78 0.10 1.65
N LEU A 3 11.01 0.96 0.65
CA LEU A 3 11.58 2.32 0.83
C LEU A 3 10.75 3.23 1.76
N ASN A 4 9.43 3.06 1.81
CA ASN A 4 8.52 3.96 2.54
C ASN A 4 7.94 3.35 3.83
N ASN A 5 8.40 2.17 4.25
CA ASN A 5 7.79 1.42 5.35
C ASN A 5 8.83 0.58 6.10
N ALA A 6 9.31 1.10 7.23
CA ALA A 6 10.21 0.36 8.11
C ALA A 6 9.44 -0.68 8.93
N LYS A 7 10.01 -1.87 9.09
CA LYS A 7 9.39 -2.99 9.80
C LYS A 7 10.34 -3.55 10.84
N TYR A 8 9.87 -3.69 12.07
CA TYR A 8 10.62 -4.23 13.18
C TYR A 8 9.82 -5.37 13.81
N ARG A 9 10.47 -6.52 13.99
CA ARG A 9 9.91 -7.60 14.81
C ARG A 9 10.24 -7.28 16.26
N CYS A 10 9.20 -7.12 17.08
CA CYS A 10 9.35 -6.89 18.51
C CYS A 10 8.91 -8.16 19.24
N SER A 11 9.71 -8.61 20.20
CA SER A 11 9.44 -9.83 20.96
C SER A 11 9.72 -9.62 22.44
N LEU A 12 8.86 -10.17 23.28
CA LEU A 12 9.14 -10.25 24.71
C LEU A 12 10.22 -11.30 24.99
N PRO A 13 11.14 -11.03 25.93
CA PRO A 13 12.07 -12.04 26.44
C PRO A 13 11.32 -13.28 26.94
N GLU A 14 11.96 -14.45 26.88
CA GLU A 14 11.37 -15.71 27.38
C GLU A 14 11.01 -15.63 28.86
N THR A 15 11.79 -14.88 29.64
CA THR A 15 11.61 -14.64 31.07
C THR A 15 10.48 -13.66 31.40
N ALA A 16 9.96 -12.92 30.42
CA ALA A 16 8.93 -11.92 30.65
C ALA A 16 7.54 -12.56 30.81
N ILE A 17 6.89 -12.29 31.95
CA ILE A 17 5.53 -12.72 32.25
C ILE A 17 4.54 -11.68 31.70
N ALA A 18 3.69 -12.11 30.77
CA ALA A 18 2.62 -11.26 30.26
C ALA A 18 1.53 -11.09 31.34
N LYS A 19 1.24 -9.84 31.72
CA LYS A 19 0.18 -9.52 32.71
C LYS A 19 -1.22 -9.97 32.28
N LYS A 20 -1.48 -10.09 30.97
CA LYS A 20 -2.75 -10.54 30.41
C LYS A 20 -2.53 -11.81 29.58
N PRO A 21 -3.42 -12.82 29.70
CA PRO A 21 -3.23 -14.11 29.03
C PRO A 21 -3.29 -14.05 27.50
N LYS A 22 -3.96 -13.03 26.92
CA LYS A 22 -4.08 -12.84 25.47
C LYS A 22 -3.04 -11.89 24.86
N THR A 23 -2.05 -11.44 25.64
CA THR A 23 -1.01 -10.54 25.10
C THR A 23 -0.11 -11.31 24.13
N PRO A 24 0.07 -10.82 22.89
CA PRO A 24 0.99 -11.45 21.94
C PRO A 24 2.43 -11.33 22.44
N ARG A 25 3.20 -12.44 22.36
CA ARG A 25 4.63 -12.43 22.69
C ARG A 25 5.49 -11.79 21.61
N GLN A 26 4.97 -11.74 20.38
CA GLN A 26 5.65 -11.19 19.21
C GLN A 26 4.67 -10.35 18.41
N VAL A 27 5.14 -9.19 17.97
CA VAL A 27 4.37 -8.25 17.16
C VAL A 27 5.26 -7.67 16.07
N LEU A 28 4.63 -7.16 15.02
CA LEU A 28 5.30 -6.43 13.95
C LEU A 28 5.01 -4.94 14.13
N LEU A 29 6.04 -4.16 14.41
CA LEU A 29 5.98 -2.70 14.39
C LEU A 29 6.24 -2.22 12.96
N ARG A 30 5.30 -1.45 12.42
CA ARG A 30 5.44 -0.76 11.15
C ARG A 30 5.48 0.74 11.39
N ILE A 31 6.49 1.40 10.85
CA ILE A 31 6.67 2.85 10.91
C ILE A 31 6.48 3.42 9.50
N TYR A 32 5.60 4.40 9.38
CA TYR A 32 5.34 5.12 8.13
C TYR A 32 6.48 6.11 7.84
N GLY A 33 6.87 6.22 6.56
CA GLY A 33 7.85 7.21 6.13
C GLY A 33 7.27 8.63 6.08
N PRO A 34 8.12 9.66 5.87
CA PRO A 34 7.74 11.08 5.87
C PRO A 34 6.75 11.47 4.77
N LEU A 35 6.51 10.60 3.79
CA LEU A 35 5.60 10.85 2.66
C LEU A 35 4.11 10.62 3.00
N GLN A 36 3.79 10.18 4.21
CA GLN A 36 2.42 9.90 4.63
C GLN A 36 1.86 11.04 5.51
N GLU A 37 1.59 12.18 4.89
CA GLU A 37 1.22 13.43 5.58
C GLU A 37 -0.31 13.67 5.64
N ASP A 38 -1.12 13.05 4.78
CA ASP A 38 -2.58 13.26 4.77
C ASP A 38 -3.29 12.33 5.78
N LEU A 39 -3.93 12.94 6.77
CA LEU A 39 -4.74 12.25 7.78
C LEU A 39 -5.86 11.41 7.16
N ASN A 40 -6.47 11.86 6.06
CA ASN A 40 -7.54 11.12 5.39
C ASN A 40 -7.02 9.80 4.80
N ASP A 41 -5.80 9.80 4.27
CA ASP A 41 -5.19 8.60 3.71
C ASP A 41 -4.82 7.61 4.82
N ILE A 42 -4.35 8.09 5.97
CA ILE A 42 -4.12 7.25 7.15
C ILE A 42 -5.44 6.62 7.63
N VAL A 43 -6.52 7.39 7.75
CA VAL A 43 -7.83 6.88 8.18
C VAL A 43 -8.36 5.82 7.21
N ARG A 44 -8.26 6.06 5.90
CA ARG A 44 -8.67 5.09 4.87
C ARG A 44 -7.83 3.81 4.90
N GLU A 45 -6.51 3.94 5.06
CA GLU A 45 -5.62 2.78 5.17
C GLU A 45 -5.96 1.95 6.41
N VAL A 46 -6.14 2.59 7.56
CA VAL A 46 -6.49 1.92 8.82
C VAL A 46 -7.85 1.24 8.73
N ALA A 47 -8.85 1.89 8.14
CA ALA A 47 -10.17 1.31 7.93
C ALA A 47 -10.09 0.06 7.04
N THR A 48 -9.31 0.13 5.94
CA THR A 48 -9.09 -1.00 5.04
C THR A 48 -8.36 -2.13 5.75
N PHE A 49 -7.31 -1.81 6.51
CA PHE A 49 -6.53 -2.81 7.25
C PHE A 49 -7.39 -3.54 8.28
N LEU A 50 -8.16 -2.79 9.08
CA LEU A 50 -9.06 -3.36 10.08
C LEU A 50 -10.11 -4.26 9.43
N LEU A 51 -10.71 -3.82 8.32
CA LEU A 51 -11.68 -4.60 7.57
C LEU A 51 -11.13 -5.95 7.09
N LEU A 52 -9.87 -5.97 6.64
CA LEU A 52 -9.19 -7.21 6.24
C LEU A 52 -8.83 -8.09 7.44
N ALA A 53 -8.41 -7.49 8.56
CA ALA A 53 -8.10 -8.20 9.79
C ALA A 53 -9.34 -8.89 10.37
N GLU A 54 -10.49 -8.20 10.44
CA GLU A 54 -11.76 -8.74 10.94
C GLU A 54 -12.26 -9.92 10.08
N ARG A 55 -12.01 -9.87 8.76
CA ARG A 55 -12.33 -10.98 7.85
C ARG A 55 -11.28 -12.10 7.82
N LYS A 56 -10.24 -12.04 8.66
CA LYS A 56 -9.12 -13.00 8.69
C LYS A 56 -8.36 -13.08 7.36
N LEU A 57 -8.34 -11.99 6.60
CA LEU A 57 -7.62 -11.85 5.34
C LEU A 57 -6.32 -11.04 5.47
N GLY A 58 -6.05 -10.56 6.68
CA GLY A 58 -4.84 -9.86 7.04
C GLY A 58 -4.42 -10.17 8.47
N PRO A 59 -3.20 -9.74 8.87
CA PRO A 59 -2.75 -9.83 10.25
C PRO A 59 -3.67 -9.00 11.16
N LYS A 60 -3.81 -9.43 12.42
CA LYS A 60 -4.56 -8.64 13.41
C LYS A 60 -3.90 -7.28 13.64
N LEU A 61 -4.73 -6.27 13.87
CA LEU A 61 -4.31 -4.94 14.28
C LEU A 61 -4.32 -4.84 15.81
N TYR A 62 -3.18 -4.55 16.44
CA TYR A 62 -3.08 -4.37 17.88
C TYR A 62 -3.15 -2.90 18.31
N GLY A 63 -2.77 -1.98 17.43
CA GLY A 63 -2.84 -0.55 17.71
C GLY A 63 -2.34 0.30 16.54
N VAL A 64 -2.81 1.54 16.51
CA VAL A 64 -2.43 2.56 15.53
C VAL A 64 -1.97 3.80 16.27
N PHE A 65 -0.94 4.45 15.75
CA PHE A 65 -0.42 5.72 16.26
C PHE A 65 0.00 6.59 15.06
N PRO A 66 0.20 7.91 15.23
CA PRO A 66 0.40 8.82 14.10
C PRO A 66 1.48 8.39 13.10
N ASN A 67 2.56 7.75 13.58
CA ASN A 67 3.70 7.37 12.75
C ASN A 67 3.75 5.87 12.41
N GLY A 68 2.67 5.12 12.64
CA GLY A 68 2.72 3.68 12.40
C GLY A 68 1.62 2.85 13.05
N ARG A 69 1.86 1.54 13.08
CA ARG A 69 0.95 0.56 13.67
C ARG A 69 1.67 -0.67 14.20
N LEU A 70 0.99 -1.35 15.11
CA LEU A 70 1.36 -2.66 15.62
C LEU A 70 0.44 -3.72 15.01
N GLU A 71 1.04 -4.67 14.31
CA GLU A 71 0.37 -5.76 13.60
C GLU A 71 0.76 -7.11 14.21
N GLU A 72 -0.04 -8.14 13.93
CA GLU A 72 0.32 -9.54 14.17
C GLU A 72 1.58 -9.92 13.38
N PHE A 73 2.55 -10.50 14.09
CA PHE A 73 3.71 -11.10 13.45
C PHE A 73 3.32 -12.47 12.89
N ILE A 74 3.38 -12.63 11.57
CA ILE A 74 3.15 -13.91 10.89
C ILE A 74 4.50 -14.53 10.52
N PRO A 75 4.91 -15.65 11.13
CA PRO A 75 6.13 -16.37 10.76
C PRO A 75 6.02 -16.87 9.33
N SER A 76 6.66 -16.18 8.40
CA SER A 76 6.55 -16.45 6.97
C SER A 76 7.78 -15.93 6.22
N ARG A 77 7.92 -16.37 4.97
CA ARG A 77 8.87 -15.80 4.01
C ARG A 77 8.10 -15.27 2.81
N THR A 78 8.62 -14.21 2.18
CA THR A 78 8.10 -13.75 0.89
C THR A 78 8.39 -14.80 -0.19
N LEU A 79 7.48 -14.92 -1.16
CA LEU A 79 7.71 -15.72 -2.36
C LEU A 79 8.82 -15.10 -3.21
N LEU A 80 9.68 -15.95 -3.75
CA LEU A 80 10.71 -15.61 -4.71
C LEU A 80 10.21 -15.95 -6.12
N SER A 81 10.81 -15.37 -7.16
CA SER A 81 10.41 -15.63 -8.55
C SER A 81 10.44 -17.12 -8.91
N LYS A 82 11.35 -17.89 -8.32
CA LYS A 82 11.44 -19.36 -8.49
C LYS A 82 10.26 -20.13 -7.91
N ASP A 83 9.56 -19.60 -6.91
CA ASP A 83 8.42 -20.27 -6.27
C ASP A 83 7.15 -20.17 -7.13
N TYR A 84 7.10 -19.26 -8.11
CA TYR A 84 5.90 -18.93 -8.88
C TYR A 84 5.25 -20.15 -9.56
N LYS A 85 6.06 -21.01 -10.20
CA LYS A 85 5.57 -22.17 -10.95
C LYS A 85 4.75 -23.14 -10.09
N VAL A 86 5.04 -23.23 -8.80
CA VAL A 86 4.32 -24.12 -7.87
C VAL A 86 3.18 -23.36 -7.17
N MET A 87 3.34 -22.06 -6.97
CA MET A 87 2.44 -21.25 -6.15
C MET A 87 1.32 -20.54 -6.92
N TYR A 88 1.40 -20.40 -8.25
CA TYR A 88 0.37 -19.68 -9.03
C TYR A 88 -1.07 -20.18 -8.81
N PRO A 89 -1.37 -21.49 -8.63
CA PRO A 89 -2.75 -21.91 -8.39
C PRO A 89 -3.27 -21.43 -7.04
N ALA A 90 -2.41 -21.40 -6.01
CA ALA A 90 -2.76 -20.90 -4.69
C ALA A 90 -2.96 -19.37 -4.73
N ILE A 91 -2.08 -18.64 -5.41
CA ILE A 91 -2.22 -17.20 -5.62
C ILE A 91 -3.54 -16.87 -6.32
N ALA A 92 -3.89 -17.58 -7.41
CA ALA A 92 -5.13 -17.36 -8.13
C ALA A 92 -6.38 -17.58 -7.26
N ARG A 93 -6.38 -18.60 -6.40
CA ARG A 93 -7.48 -18.85 -5.45
C ARG A 93 -7.61 -17.75 -4.41
N GLU A 94 -6.51 -17.30 -3.82
CA GLU A 94 -6.55 -16.20 -2.85
C GLU A 94 -6.96 -14.87 -3.50
N MET A 95 -6.50 -14.60 -4.73
CA MET A 95 -6.95 -13.45 -5.52
C MET A 95 -8.45 -13.50 -5.81
N ALA A 96 -8.99 -14.66 -6.18
CA ALA A 96 -10.43 -14.82 -6.41
C ALA A 96 -11.25 -14.54 -5.14
N LYS A 97 -10.81 -15.07 -3.99
CA LYS A 97 -11.43 -14.75 -2.69
C LYS A 97 -11.38 -13.25 -2.40
N PHE A 98 -10.23 -12.62 -2.62
CA PHE A 98 -10.07 -11.18 -2.39
C PHE A 98 -10.98 -10.33 -3.28
N HIS A 99 -11.10 -10.68 -4.56
CA HIS A 99 -11.99 -9.97 -5.50
C HIS A 99 -13.48 -10.19 -5.21
N SER A 100 -13.85 -11.29 -4.56
CA SER A 100 -15.24 -11.54 -4.14
C SER A 100 -15.66 -10.78 -2.88
N LEU A 101 -14.76 -10.02 -2.25
CA LEU A 101 -15.08 -9.33 -1.00
C LEU A 101 -16.04 -8.17 -1.22
N ASP A 102 -17.18 -8.26 -0.52
CA ASP A 102 -18.07 -7.11 -0.37
C ASP A 102 -17.52 -6.18 0.72
N VAL A 103 -17.04 -5.01 0.29
CA VAL A 103 -16.37 -4.03 1.13
C VAL A 103 -16.97 -2.65 0.86
N PRO A 104 -17.27 -1.84 1.90
CA PRO A 104 -17.88 -0.52 1.76
C PRO A 104 -16.82 0.50 1.32
N VAL A 105 -16.30 0.33 0.11
CA VAL A 105 -15.33 1.23 -0.53
C VAL A 105 -15.91 1.74 -1.83
N ARG A 106 -15.43 2.89 -2.28
CA ARG A 106 -15.77 3.44 -3.59
C ARG A 106 -15.40 2.44 -4.69
N LYS A 107 -16.37 2.04 -5.52
CA LYS A 107 -16.21 1.03 -6.59
C LYS A 107 -15.96 1.64 -7.98
N ILE A 108 -15.61 2.92 -8.04
CA ILE A 108 -15.31 3.61 -9.30
C ILE A 108 -13.85 3.27 -9.67
N PRO A 109 -13.58 2.77 -10.88
CA PRO A 109 -12.24 2.34 -11.30
C PRO A 109 -11.35 3.53 -11.71
N ASP A 110 -11.32 4.59 -10.91
CA ASP A 110 -10.53 5.82 -11.16
C ASP A 110 -9.20 5.85 -10.39
N LEU A 111 -8.87 4.78 -9.65
CA LEU A 111 -7.65 4.69 -8.83
C LEU A 111 -6.39 4.98 -9.65
N TRP A 112 -6.22 4.32 -10.80
CA TRP A 112 -5.03 4.50 -11.63
C TRP A 112 -4.93 5.92 -12.17
N THR A 113 -6.05 6.49 -12.63
CA THR A 113 -6.08 7.89 -13.08
C THR A 113 -5.75 8.86 -11.96
N ALA A 114 -6.20 8.60 -10.73
CA ALA A 114 -5.92 9.45 -9.58
C ALA A 114 -4.45 9.35 -9.13
N VAL A 115 -3.92 8.12 -9.03
CA VAL A 115 -2.54 7.86 -8.56
C VAL A 115 -1.49 8.32 -9.58
N MET A 116 -1.73 8.09 -10.87
CA MET A 116 -0.75 8.42 -11.92
C MET A 116 -0.78 9.89 -12.32
N ARG A 117 -1.86 10.64 -12.05
CA ARG A 117 -2.00 12.04 -12.48
C ARG A 117 -0.84 12.91 -12.02
N LYS A 118 -0.49 12.88 -10.72
CA LYS A 118 0.57 13.74 -10.18
C LYS A 118 1.95 13.34 -10.72
N PRO A 119 2.40 12.06 -10.65
CA PRO A 119 3.67 11.65 -11.23
C PRO A 119 3.81 11.98 -12.73
N VAL A 120 2.75 11.74 -13.51
CA VAL A 120 2.75 12.04 -14.96
C VAL A 120 2.88 13.55 -15.21
N ASN A 121 2.16 14.38 -14.46
CA ASN A 121 2.26 15.83 -14.57
C ASN A 121 3.64 16.35 -14.14
N ASP A 122 4.19 15.84 -13.03
CA ASP A 122 5.50 16.23 -12.53
C ASP A 122 6.61 15.83 -13.54
N CYS A 123 6.50 14.67 -14.18
CA CYS A 123 7.38 14.26 -15.27
C CYS A 123 7.27 15.20 -16.48
N ALA A 124 6.05 15.54 -16.92
CA ALA A 124 5.83 16.45 -18.04
C ALA A 124 6.38 17.86 -17.76
N GLU A 125 6.23 18.36 -16.53
CA GLU A 125 6.83 19.63 -16.11
C GLU A 125 8.36 19.57 -16.07
N ALA A 126 8.94 18.47 -15.58
CA ALA A 126 10.40 18.28 -15.56
C ALA A 126 10.99 18.22 -16.98
N GLU A 127 10.31 17.58 -17.93
CA GLU A 127 10.70 17.59 -19.34
C GLU A 127 10.57 18.99 -19.97
N CYS A 128 9.47 19.69 -19.70
CA CYS A 128 9.27 21.07 -20.18
C CYS A 128 10.37 22.03 -19.67
N ASN A 129 10.84 21.84 -18.44
CA ASN A 129 11.91 22.64 -17.85
C ASN A 129 13.31 22.29 -18.38
N ARG A 130 13.47 21.16 -19.07
CA ARG A 130 14.76 20.67 -19.59
C ARG A 130 15.02 21.12 -21.04
N LEU A 131 13.99 21.56 -21.77
CA LEU A 131 14.12 22.04 -23.15
C LEU A 131 14.58 23.52 -23.18
N PRO A 132 15.63 23.87 -23.97
CA PRO A 132 16.08 25.24 -24.12
C PRO A 132 15.10 26.02 -25.01
N GLY A 133 14.12 26.65 -24.38
CA GLY A 133 13.08 27.42 -25.06
C GLY A 133 11.77 27.28 -24.31
N ARG A 134 11.33 28.35 -23.66
CA ARG A 134 10.15 28.41 -22.78
C ARG A 134 8.86 28.23 -23.58
N LEU A 135 8.57 27.01 -24.02
CA LEU A 135 7.27 26.66 -24.57
C LEU A 135 6.25 26.72 -23.43
N SER A 136 5.19 27.50 -23.62
CA SER A 136 4.12 27.62 -22.62
C SER A 136 3.39 26.28 -22.50
N LYS A 137 2.84 25.98 -21.31
CA LYS A 137 2.07 24.75 -21.01
C LYS A 137 0.98 24.42 -22.07
N LEU A 138 0.50 25.43 -22.82
CA LEU A 138 -0.45 25.23 -23.93
C LEU A 138 0.14 24.49 -25.14
N GLN A 139 1.41 24.74 -25.52
CA GLN A 139 1.97 24.15 -26.75
C GLN A 139 2.21 22.64 -26.64
N LEU A 140 2.46 22.12 -25.44
CA LEU A 140 2.63 20.68 -25.22
C LEU A 140 1.27 19.95 -25.15
N ALA A 141 0.24 20.58 -24.58
CA ALA A 141 -1.11 20.01 -24.48
C ALA A 141 -1.79 19.89 -25.85
N VAL A 142 -1.50 20.81 -26.79
CA VAL A 142 -2.02 20.75 -28.17
C VAL A 142 -1.43 19.56 -28.95
N GLY A 143 -0.21 19.10 -28.61
CA GLY A 143 0.42 17.96 -29.28
C GLY A 143 -0.11 16.56 -28.91
N ILE A 144 -1.02 16.46 -27.93
CA ILE A 144 -1.58 15.16 -27.48
C ILE A 144 -2.99 14.93 -28.05
N ASN A 145 -3.62 15.93 -28.68
CA ASN A 145 -5.00 15.84 -29.18
C ASN A 145 -5.15 15.54 -30.68
N GLU A 146 -4.08 15.31 -31.44
CA GLU A 146 -4.19 14.86 -32.83
C GLU A 146 -3.71 13.41 -32.98
N GLY A 147 -4.60 12.51 -32.57
CA GLY A 147 -4.56 11.08 -32.86
C GLY A 147 -5.99 10.62 -33.03
N GLU A 148 -6.60 11.03 -34.14
CA GLU A 148 -7.96 10.69 -34.56
C GLU A 148 -8.19 9.18 -34.50
N PHE A 149 -9.28 8.79 -33.83
CA PHE A 149 -10.01 7.57 -34.16
C PHE A 149 -10.62 7.77 -35.55
N THR A 150 -9.99 7.18 -36.57
CA THR A 150 -10.64 6.69 -37.79
C THR A 150 -10.06 5.34 -38.15
#